data_AF-A0A7J7QPL8-F1
#
_entry.id   AF-A0A7J7QPL8-F1
#
_cell.length_a   1.000
_cell.length_b   1.000
_cell.length_c   1.000
_cell.angle_alpha   90.00
_cell.angle_beta   90.00
_cell.angle_gamma   90.00
#
_symmetry.space_group_name_H-M   'P 1'
#
loop_
_entity.id
_entity.type
_entity.pdbx_description
1 polymer ?
#
loop_
_entity_poly.entity_id
_entity_poly.type
_entity_poly.pdbx_seq_one_letter_code
_entity_poly.pdbx_strand_id
1 'polypeptide(L)'
;MQRATVAMPSMVLRVSNVVSYLLFILINTLANKGFFGPTNADVSKEYRTPLTPAGWAFSIWGIIFALTWLFECCWLVLFPRQTMLAFVVCAVLLFAGLASIAATCARVYLANASMASVRASGPAALEAPSSKAVLYALYFMPTSINTAWLSVASCLGVTVLAASQDAGVGTQNVLAACLAALVSAIGVYILLQHGDLAYAATLIWALSAVLDAQRVELVRMLAVLAIVVLGLVSGLTVYRRWKLRRQQLEATSVEAASAALQQSLLAPEAAAGAVGVGPSGVATS
;
A
#
# COMPACT_ATOMS: atom_id res chain seq x y z
N MET A 1 3.83 16.95 32.54
CA MET A 1 3.94 16.18 31.29
C MET A 1 4.95 16.87 30.37
N GLN A 2 6.19 16.37 30.28
CA GLN A 2 7.17 16.87 29.31
C GLN A 2 6.80 16.36 27.92
N ARG A 3 6.52 17.25 26.97
CA ARG A 3 6.45 16.90 25.54
C ARG A 3 7.83 16.38 25.14
N ALA A 4 7.94 15.10 24.82
CA ALA A 4 9.12 14.55 24.17
C ALA A 4 9.33 15.33 22.85
N THR A 5 10.38 16.14 22.79
CA THR A 5 10.80 16.78 21.55
C THR A 5 11.41 15.70 20.69
N VAL A 6 10.70 15.32 19.62
CA VAL A 6 11.25 14.39 18.62
C VAL A 6 12.45 15.09 18.00
N ALA A 7 13.66 14.61 18.34
CA ALA A 7 14.89 15.14 17.77
C ALA A 7 14.85 14.93 16.26
N MET A 8 15.01 16.02 15.51
CA MET A 8 15.10 15.97 14.05
C MET A 8 16.33 15.14 13.65
N PRO A 9 16.21 14.20 12.69
CA PRO A 9 17.36 13.47 12.17
C PRO A 9 18.47 14.42 11.68
N SER A 10 19.73 14.02 11.84
CA SER A 10 20.87 14.85 11.47
C SER A 10 20.81 15.29 10.01
N MET A 11 21.35 16.48 9.70
CA MET A 11 21.37 17.00 8.33
C MET A 11 22.05 16.04 7.35
N VAL A 12 23.10 15.35 7.82
CA VAL A 12 23.80 14.28 7.10
C VAL A 12 22.83 13.17 6.72
N LEU A 13 22.04 12.64 7.66
CA LEU A 13 21.07 11.59 7.37
C LEU A 13 20.03 12.04 6.34
N ARG A 14 19.54 13.27 6.43
CA ARG A 14 18.54 13.82 5.50
C ARG A 14 19.10 14.01 4.09
N VAL A 15 20.32 14.54 3.95
CA VAL A 15 21.00 14.72 2.66
C VAL A 15 21.39 13.39 2.04
N SER A 16 22.01 12.49 2.81
CA SER A 16 22.39 11.15 2.33
C SER A 16 21.19 10.37 1.82
N ASN A 17 20.05 10.51 2.48
CA ASN A 17 18.78 9.93 2.08
C ASN A 17 18.33 10.44 0.70
N VAL A 18 18.31 11.76 0.49
CA VAL A 18 17.91 12.36 -0.80
C VAL A 18 18.88 11.96 -1.92
N VAL A 19 20.20 12.03 -1.67
CA VAL A 19 21.22 11.65 -2.65
C VAL A 19 21.11 10.17 -3.02
N SER A 20 20.91 9.30 -2.02
CA SER A 20 20.72 7.85 -2.25
C SER A 20 19.51 7.59 -3.13
N TYR A 21 18.43 8.36 -2.97
CA TYR A 21 17.24 8.23 -3.81
C TYR A 21 17.48 8.66 -5.26
N LEU A 22 18.16 9.80 -5.48
CA LEU A 22 18.49 10.25 -6.83
C LEU A 22 19.40 9.25 -7.55
N LEU A 23 20.39 8.70 -6.84
CA LEU A 23 21.23 7.63 -7.36
C LEU A 23 20.43 6.36 -7.63
N PHE A 24 19.49 5.99 -6.76
CA PHE A 24 18.59 4.85 -6.95
C PHE A 24 17.74 4.98 -8.22
N ILE A 25 17.08 6.13 -8.43
CA ILE A 25 16.31 6.39 -9.66
C ILE A 25 17.23 6.32 -10.87
N LEU A 26 18.41 6.93 -10.80
CA LEU A 26 19.37 6.94 -11.89
C LEU A 26 19.80 5.53 -12.27
N ILE A 27 20.24 4.72 -11.31
CA ILE A 27 20.69 3.34 -11.55
C ILE A 27 19.56 2.49 -12.13
N ASN A 28 18.34 2.58 -11.57
CA ASN A 28 17.20 1.83 -12.09
C ASN A 28 16.78 2.27 -13.49
N THR A 29 16.86 3.58 -13.77
CA THR A 29 16.59 4.10 -15.12
C THR A 29 17.63 3.60 -16.11
N LEU A 30 18.90 3.57 -15.73
CA LEU A 30 19.99 3.03 -16.56
C LEU A 30 19.84 1.52 -16.79
N ALA A 31 19.49 0.76 -15.74
CA ALA A 31 19.23 -0.68 -15.83
C ALA A 31 18.05 -0.99 -16.76
N ASN A 32 16.93 -0.28 -16.65
CA ASN A 32 15.78 -0.44 -17.54
C ASN A 32 16.03 0.07 -18.98
N LYS A 33 17.10 0.84 -19.20
CA LYS A 33 17.59 1.23 -20.53
C LYS A 33 18.63 0.25 -21.11
N GLY A 34 18.97 -0.82 -20.39
CA GLY A 34 19.93 -1.83 -20.84
C GLY A 34 21.40 -1.47 -20.65
N PHE A 35 21.71 -0.44 -19.85
CA PHE A 35 23.10 0.01 -19.64
C PHE A 35 23.99 -1.06 -18.98
N PHE A 36 23.38 -1.99 -18.22
CA PHE A 36 24.09 -3.07 -17.52
C PHE A 36 23.86 -4.46 -18.13
N GLY A 37 23.38 -4.53 -19.39
CA GLY A 37 23.01 -5.77 -20.06
C GLY A 37 21.50 -5.88 -20.34
N PRO A 38 20.98 -7.07 -20.68
CA PRO A 38 19.56 -7.26 -21.00
C PRO A 38 18.65 -6.80 -19.87
N THR A 39 17.55 -6.11 -20.22
CA THR A 39 16.57 -5.63 -19.23
C THR A 39 15.71 -6.78 -18.70
N ASN A 40 15.01 -6.58 -17.59
CA ASN A 40 14.02 -7.54 -17.09
C ASN A 40 12.96 -7.87 -18.15
N ALA A 41 12.58 -6.88 -18.97
CA ALA A 41 11.65 -7.09 -20.07
C ALA A 41 12.27 -7.93 -21.20
N ASP A 42 13.57 -7.81 -21.45
CA ASP A 42 14.27 -8.58 -22.48
C ASP A 42 14.47 -10.03 -22.03
N VAL A 43 14.94 -10.25 -20.81
CA VAL A 43 15.09 -11.60 -20.24
C VAL A 43 13.73 -12.32 -20.19
N SER A 44 12.67 -11.62 -19.79
CA SER A 44 11.32 -12.19 -19.79
C SER A 44 10.79 -12.49 -21.19
N LYS A 45 11.22 -11.76 -22.22
CA LYS A 45 10.88 -12.06 -23.62
C LYS A 45 11.67 -13.24 -24.17
N GLU A 46 12.91 -13.43 -23.73
CA GLU A 46 13.78 -14.54 -24.12
C GLU A 46 13.24 -15.86 -23.56
N TYR A 47 12.99 -15.92 -22.25
CA TYR A 47 12.44 -17.10 -21.59
C TYR A 47 10.92 -16.98 -21.45
N ARG A 48 10.19 -17.04 -22.57
CA ARG A 48 8.73 -16.97 -22.53
C ARG A 48 8.15 -18.17 -21.80
N THR A 49 7.40 -17.88 -20.76
CA THR A 49 6.64 -18.85 -19.96
C THR A 49 5.15 -18.54 -20.04
N PRO A 50 4.27 -19.49 -19.66
CA PRO A 50 2.83 -19.23 -19.58
C PRO A 50 2.45 -18.14 -18.56
N LEU A 51 3.37 -17.69 -17.70
CA LEU A 51 3.19 -16.56 -16.78
C LEU A 51 3.84 -15.25 -17.26
N THR A 52 4.49 -15.23 -18.41
CA THR A 52 5.15 -14.03 -18.93
C THR A 52 4.12 -12.95 -19.24
N PRO A 53 4.18 -11.76 -18.59
CA PRO A 53 3.23 -10.69 -18.83
C PRO A 53 3.56 -9.90 -20.10
N ALA A 54 2.59 -9.15 -20.60
CA ALA A 54 2.80 -8.19 -21.67
C ALA A 54 3.81 -7.10 -21.24
N GLY A 55 4.56 -6.57 -22.21
CA GLY A 55 5.67 -5.63 -21.95
C GLY A 55 5.27 -4.36 -21.21
N TRP A 56 4.02 -3.91 -21.34
CA TRP A 56 3.52 -2.73 -20.63
C TRP A 56 3.45 -2.94 -19.11
N ALA A 57 3.37 -4.19 -18.63
CA ALA A 57 3.31 -4.50 -17.20
C ALA A 57 4.51 -3.93 -16.43
N PHE A 58 5.68 -3.96 -17.07
CA PHE A 58 6.94 -3.50 -16.49
C PHE A 58 6.98 -1.97 -16.28
N SER A 59 6.03 -1.20 -16.83
CA SER A 59 5.90 0.23 -16.50
C SER A 59 5.54 0.48 -15.02
N ILE A 60 5.08 -0.56 -14.30
CA ILE A 60 4.85 -0.49 -12.85
C ILE A 60 6.12 -0.14 -12.07
N TRP A 61 7.31 -0.42 -12.60
CA TRP A 61 8.57 0.01 -11.98
C TRP A 61 8.65 1.54 -11.85
N GLY A 62 8.15 2.29 -12.84
CA GLY A 62 8.08 3.75 -12.74
C GLY A 62 7.20 4.22 -11.59
N ILE A 63 6.05 3.54 -11.39
CA ILE A 63 5.13 3.79 -10.28
C ILE A 63 5.80 3.42 -8.94
N ILE A 64 6.45 2.25 -8.85
CA ILE A 64 7.15 1.80 -7.65
C ILE A 64 8.29 2.76 -7.29
N PHE A 65 9.12 3.19 -8.24
CA PHE A 65 10.23 4.10 -7.96
C PHE A 65 9.78 5.53 -7.60
N ALA A 66 8.65 5.98 -8.16
CA ALA A 66 8.03 7.22 -7.74
C ALA A 66 7.48 7.13 -6.31
N LEU A 67 7.08 5.93 -5.87
CA LEU A 67 6.36 5.73 -4.62
C LEU A 67 7.24 5.20 -3.46
N THR A 68 8.29 4.43 -3.71
CA THR A 68 9.04 3.68 -2.68
C THR A 68 10.36 4.33 -2.26
N TRP A 69 10.77 4.07 -1.01
CA TRP A 69 12.01 4.58 -0.42
C TRP A 69 12.75 3.59 0.50
N LEU A 70 14.06 3.83 0.61
CA LEU A 70 15.10 3.35 1.53
C LEU A 70 15.37 1.84 1.65
N PHE A 71 14.36 0.96 1.63
CA PHE A 71 14.60 -0.50 1.73
C PHE A 71 15.24 -1.07 0.44
N GLU A 72 14.84 -0.53 -0.72
CA GLU A 72 15.44 -0.80 -2.03
C GLU A 72 16.93 -0.40 -2.11
N CYS A 73 17.39 0.58 -1.32
CA CYS A 73 18.79 1.00 -1.31
C CYS A 73 19.73 -0.06 -0.71
N CYS A 74 19.25 -0.88 0.23
CA CYS A 74 20.02 -1.98 0.82
C CYS A 74 20.10 -3.22 -0.11
N TRP A 75 19.16 -3.35 -1.05
CA TRP A 75 19.03 -4.47 -1.99
C TRP A 75 20.14 -4.49 -3.06
N LEU A 76 20.60 -3.32 -3.48
CA LEU A 76 21.47 -3.14 -4.66
C LEU A 76 22.96 -3.44 -4.44
N VAL A 77 23.46 -3.49 -3.21
CA VAL A 77 24.88 -3.83 -2.94
C VAL A 77 25.15 -5.33 -3.14
N LEU A 78 24.12 -6.18 -3.03
CA LEU A 78 24.25 -7.64 -3.04
C LEU A 78 23.98 -8.28 -4.43
N PHE A 79 23.22 -7.60 -5.29
CA PHE A 79 22.69 -8.18 -6.53
C PHE A 79 23.60 -8.22 -7.79
N PRO A 80 24.71 -7.47 -7.94
CA PRO A 80 25.46 -7.46 -9.20
C PRO A 80 26.21 -8.76 -9.59
N ARG A 81 26.10 -9.85 -8.83
CA ARG A 81 26.82 -11.11 -9.12
C ARG A 81 25.84 -12.24 -9.43
N GLN A 82 25.61 -12.47 -10.72
CA GLN A 82 24.80 -13.56 -11.27
C GLN A 82 25.39 -14.92 -10.91
N THR A 83 25.04 -15.45 -9.74
CA THR A 83 25.42 -16.79 -9.28
C THR A 83 24.21 -17.47 -8.67
N MET A 84 24.15 -18.80 -8.72
CA MET A 84 23.04 -19.59 -8.15
C MET A 84 22.90 -19.36 -6.64
N LEU A 85 24.02 -19.08 -5.96
CA LEU A 85 24.06 -18.64 -4.57
C LEU A 85 23.35 -17.29 -4.34
N ALA A 86 23.49 -16.33 -5.25
CA ALA A 86 22.80 -15.04 -5.15
C ALA A 86 21.28 -15.21 -5.20
N PHE A 87 20.77 -16.11 -6.04
CA PHE A 87 19.34 -16.43 -6.10
C PHE A 87 18.81 -17.04 -4.80
N VAL A 88 19.54 -17.98 -4.20
CA VAL A 88 19.15 -18.62 -2.92
C VAL A 88 19.17 -17.62 -1.77
N VAL A 89 20.22 -16.79 -1.68
CA VAL A 89 20.32 -15.72 -0.67
C VAL A 89 19.20 -14.69 -0.87
N CYS A 90 18.86 -14.34 -2.11
CA CYS A 90 17.75 -13.43 -2.40
C CYS A 90 16.39 -14.02 -1.99
N ALA A 91 16.15 -15.31 -2.21
CA ALA A 91 14.92 -15.97 -1.75
C ALA A 91 14.81 -15.92 -0.22
N VAL A 92 15.90 -16.21 0.50
CA VAL A 92 15.96 -16.15 1.97
C VAL A 92 15.74 -14.72 2.48
N LEU A 93 16.38 -13.72 1.86
CA LEU A 93 16.21 -12.31 2.22
C LEU A 93 14.83 -11.77 1.86
N LEU A 94 14.18 -12.29 0.81
CA LEU A 94 12.78 -12.01 0.48
C LEU A 94 11.83 -12.54 1.56
N PHE A 95 12.00 -13.78 2.02
CA PHE A 95 11.20 -14.32 3.13
C PHE A 95 11.48 -13.58 4.45
N ALA A 96 12.73 -13.16 4.70
CA ALA A 96 13.11 -12.35 5.85
C ALA A 96 12.56 -10.91 5.76
N GLY A 97 12.52 -10.32 4.56
CA GLY A 97 11.90 -9.03 4.28
C GLY A 97 10.39 -9.09 4.45
N LEU A 98 9.74 -10.16 3.99
CA LEU A 98 8.33 -10.43 4.21
C LEU A 98 8.02 -10.59 5.71
N ALA A 99 8.86 -11.31 6.45
CA ALA A 99 8.76 -11.47 7.89
C ALA A 99 9.02 -10.15 8.65
N SER A 100 9.95 -9.32 8.18
CA SER A 100 10.25 -8.00 8.73
C SER A 100 9.13 -6.99 8.48
N ILE A 101 8.52 -7.01 7.29
CA ILE A 101 7.32 -6.23 6.96
C ILE A 101 6.16 -6.72 7.82
N ALA A 102 5.93 -8.03 7.94
CA ALA A 102 4.91 -8.58 8.82
C ALA A 102 5.12 -8.19 10.30
N ALA A 103 6.36 -8.26 10.80
CA ALA A 103 6.72 -7.86 12.15
C ALA A 103 6.63 -6.35 12.37
N THR A 104 6.89 -5.54 11.35
CA THR A 104 6.77 -4.08 11.41
C THR A 104 5.30 -3.66 11.32
N CYS A 105 4.51 -4.30 10.46
CA CYS A 105 3.06 -4.17 10.44
C CYS A 105 2.45 -4.58 11.79
N ALA A 106 2.90 -5.68 12.40
CA ALA A 106 2.48 -6.11 13.74
C ALA A 106 2.86 -5.08 14.80
N ARG A 107 4.09 -4.55 14.79
CA ARG A 107 4.54 -3.50 15.72
C ARG A 107 3.78 -2.19 15.54
N VAL A 108 3.46 -1.78 14.32
CA VAL A 108 2.64 -0.59 14.04
C VAL A 108 1.18 -0.82 14.43
N TYR A 109 0.64 -2.03 14.27
CA TYR A 109 -0.70 -2.38 14.77
C TYR A 109 -0.75 -2.33 16.30
N LEU A 110 0.26 -2.86 16.99
CA LEU A 110 0.39 -2.79 18.45
C LEU A 110 0.59 -1.34 18.95
N ALA A 111 1.36 -0.52 18.23
CA ALA A 111 1.52 0.90 18.53
C ALA A 111 0.25 1.73 18.24
N ASN A 112 -0.54 1.35 17.23
CA ASN A 112 -1.85 1.95 16.99
C ASN A 112 -2.87 1.57 18.07
N ALA A 113 -2.79 0.34 18.61
CA ALA A 113 -3.60 -0.08 19.75
C ALA A 113 -3.25 0.71 21.02
N SER A 114 -1.97 1.01 21.26
CA SER A 114 -1.54 1.84 22.39
C SER A 114 -1.83 3.34 22.21
N MET A 115 -1.91 3.86 20.98
CA MET A 115 -2.37 5.22 20.72
C MET A 115 -3.90 5.36 20.78
N ALA A 116 -4.65 4.27 20.56
CA ALA A 116 -6.10 4.25 20.72
C ALA A 116 -6.51 4.40 22.20
N SER A 117 -5.76 3.84 23.15
CA SER A 117 -6.00 4.02 24.58
C SER A 117 -5.69 5.44 25.07
N VAL A 118 -4.73 6.13 24.45
CA VAL A 118 -4.39 7.54 24.75
C VAL A 118 -5.41 8.51 24.13
N ARG A 119 -6.00 8.18 22.97
CA ARG A 119 -7.08 8.99 22.36
C ARG A 119 -8.41 8.90 23.11
N ALA A 120 -8.63 7.85 23.90
CA ALA A 120 -9.81 7.74 24.76
C ALA A 120 -9.82 8.75 25.93
N SER A 121 -8.73 9.50 26.13
CA SER A 121 -8.54 10.43 27.26
C SER A 121 -8.43 11.92 26.88
N GLY A 122 -8.69 12.32 25.63
CA GLY A 122 -8.56 13.73 25.19
C GLY A 122 -9.68 14.21 24.25
N PRO A 123 -10.08 15.49 24.30
CA PRO A 123 -11.17 16.01 23.48
C PRO A 123 -10.74 16.08 22.01
N ALA A 124 -11.60 15.53 21.15
CA ALA A 124 -11.41 15.39 19.72
C ALA A 124 -11.34 16.76 19.02
N ALA A 125 -10.12 17.28 18.86
CA ALA A 125 -9.87 18.45 18.02
C ALA A 125 -9.83 18.02 16.54
N LEU A 126 -10.71 18.64 15.76
CA LEU A 126 -10.75 18.72 14.30
C LEU A 126 -9.39 18.41 13.63
N GLU A 127 -9.16 17.15 13.24
CA GLU A 127 -7.89 16.73 12.66
C GLU A 127 -7.86 17.01 11.15
N ALA A 128 -6.83 17.77 10.73
CA ALA A 128 -6.26 17.78 9.39
C ALA A 128 -6.24 16.37 8.75
N PRO A 129 -6.28 16.21 7.40
CA PRO A 129 -6.47 14.93 6.73
C PRO A 129 -5.74 13.82 7.47
N SER A 130 -6.52 12.90 8.08
CA SER A 130 -6.05 12.11 9.21
C SER A 130 -4.64 11.60 8.96
N SER A 131 -3.73 11.79 9.90
CA SER A 131 -2.32 11.36 9.81
C SER A 131 -2.16 9.92 9.28
N LYS A 132 -3.19 9.08 9.47
CA LYS A 132 -3.33 7.73 8.93
C LYS A 132 -3.44 7.64 7.40
N ALA A 133 -4.16 8.54 6.73
CA ALA A 133 -4.32 8.56 5.28
C ALA A 133 -3.02 8.99 4.58
N VAL A 134 -2.34 10.00 5.13
CA VAL A 134 -1.02 10.44 4.66
C VAL A 134 0.02 9.34 4.88
N LEU A 135 0.03 8.70 6.06
CA LEU A 135 0.90 7.56 6.34
C LEU A 135 0.62 6.38 5.41
N TYR A 136 -0.65 6.11 5.10
CA TYR A 136 -1.01 5.07 4.13
C TYR A 136 -0.48 5.39 2.73
N ALA A 137 -0.74 6.60 2.23
CA ALA A 137 -0.34 7.00 0.88
C ALA A 137 1.17 7.06 0.68
N LEU A 138 1.93 7.51 1.69
CA LEU A 138 3.37 7.72 1.58
C LEU A 138 4.22 6.51 1.97
N TYR A 139 3.68 5.57 2.75
CA TYR A 139 4.47 4.44 3.27
C TYR A 139 3.85 3.08 2.93
N PHE A 140 2.59 2.86 3.30
CA PHE A 140 1.97 1.54 3.16
C PHE A 140 1.61 1.19 1.71
N MET A 141 0.99 2.12 0.98
CA MET A 141 0.60 1.92 -0.40
C MET A 141 1.80 1.61 -1.31
N PRO A 142 2.91 2.38 -1.29
CA PRO A 142 4.11 2.04 -2.05
C PRO A 142 4.68 0.67 -1.73
N THR A 143 4.80 0.37 -0.44
CA THR A 143 5.35 -0.91 0.04
C THR A 143 4.46 -2.08 -0.38
N SER A 144 3.14 -1.88 -0.34
CA SER A 144 2.15 -2.87 -0.75
C SER A 144 2.21 -3.16 -2.26
N ILE A 145 2.26 -2.11 -3.09
CA ILE A 145 2.42 -2.24 -4.54
C ILE A 145 3.72 -2.99 -4.86
N ASN A 146 4.83 -2.61 -4.23
CA ASN A 146 6.10 -3.30 -4.45
C ASN A 146 6.03 -4.77 -4.02
N THR A 147 5.47 -5.07 -2.84
CA THR A 147 5.35 -6.45 -2.33
C THR A 147 4.48 -7.32 -3.23
N ALA A 148 3.38 -6.77 -3.76
CA ALA A 148 2.52 -7.47 -4.71
C ALA A 148 3.20 -7.71 -6.06
N TRP A 149 3.95 -6.73 -6.55
CA TRP A 149 4.69 -6.89 -7.80
C TRP A 149 5.81 -7.93 -7.66
N LEU A 150 6.56 -7.89 -6.55
CA LEU A 150 7.62 -8.84 -6.24
C LEU A 150 7.09 -10.28 -6.07
N SER A 151 5.89 -10.47 -5.52
CA SER A 151 5.30 -11.82 -5.42
C SER A 151 5.01 -12.42 -6.81
N VAL A 152 4.51 -11.61 -7.75
CA VAL A 152 4.31 -12.04 -9.14
C VAL A 152 5.64 -12.27 -9.86
N ALA A 153 6.59 -11.35 -9.71
CA ALA A 153 7.93 -11.48 -10.30
C ALA A 153 8.66 -12.74 -9.81
N SER A 154 8.48 -13.11 -8.54
CA SER A 154 9.03 -14.36 -7.98
C SER A 154 8.43 -15.58 -8.67
N CYS A 155 7.11 -15.59 -8.88
CA CYS A 155 6.42 -16.66 -9.61
C CYS A 155 6.93 -16.77 -11.06
N LEU A 156 7.07 -15.63 -11.74
CA LEU A 156 7.63 -15.58 -13.09
C LEU A 156 9.07 -16.12 -13.10
N GLY A 157 9.91 -15.73 -12.15
CA GLY A 157 11.29 -16.21 -12.02
C GLY A 157 11.37 -17.74 -11.87
N VAL A 158 10.48 -18.35 -11.08
CA VAL A 158 10.39 -19.82 -10.97
C VAL A 158 10.00 -20.45 -12.30
N THR A 159 9.05 -19.88 -13.04
CA THR A 159 8.70 -20.41 -14.37
C THR A 159 9.83 -20.23 -15.39
N VAL A 160 10.57 -19.12 -15.32
CA VAL A 160 11.72 -18.85 -16.21
C VAL A 160 12.82 -19.85 -15.95
N LEU A 161 13.10 -20.17 -14.68
CA LEU A 161 14.06 -21.21 -14.30
C LEU A 161 13.66 -22.60 -14.82
N ALA A 162 12.36 -22.93 -14.79
CA ALA A 162 11.87 -24.17 -15.37
C ALA A 162 12.04 -24.18 -16.90
N ALA A 163 11.77 -23.04 -17.56
CA ALA A 163 11.94 -22.89 -19.00
C ALA A 163 13.41 -22.94 -19.42
N SER A 164 14.33 -22.38 -18.63
CA SER A 164 15.77 -22.41 -18.93
C SER A 164 16.40 -23.81 -18.76
N GLN A 165 15.70 -24.76 -18.15
CA GLN A 165 16.11 -26.16 -18.01
C GLN A 165 15.38 -27.08 -19.01
N ASP A 166 14.78 -26.51 -20.06
CA ASP A 166 14.02 -27.25 -21.08
C ASP A 166 12.89 -28.14 -20.49
N ALA A 167 12.26 -27.70 -19.39
CA ALA A 167 11.12 -28.41 -18.82
C ALA A 167 9.99 -28.55 -19.85
N GLY A 168 9.37 -29.73 -19.94
CA GLY A 168 8.31 -29.97 -20.92
C GLY A 168 7.13 -29.00 -20.79
N VAL A 169 6.50 -28.66 -21.92
CA VAL A 169 5.40 -27.68 -22.01
C VAL A 169 4.26 -27.96 -21.04
N GLY A 170 3.91 -29.24 -20.83
CA GLY A 170 2.90 -29.65 -19.85
C GLY A 170 3.28 -29.27 -18.42
N THR A 171 4.53 -29.54 -18.02
CA THR A 171 5.08 -29.18 -16.71
C THR A 171 5.11 -27.67 -16.52
N GLN A 172 5.51 -26.90 -17.53
CA GLN A 172 5.52 -25.44 -17.46
C GLN A 172 4.11 -24.85 -17.31
N ASN A 173 3.12 -25.40 -18.01
CA ASN A 173 1.72 -24.97 -17.90
C ASN A 173 1.13 -25.26 -16.51
N VAL A 174 1.39 -26.46 -15.96
CA VAL A 174 0.93 -26.82 -14.61
C VAL A 174 1.63 -25.95 -13.55
N LEU A 175 2.94 -25.77 -13.66
CA LEU A 175 3.71 -24.92 -12.75
C LEU A 175 3.20 -23.46 -12.77
N ALA A 176 3.00 -22.91 -13.96
CA ALA A 176 2.43 -21.58 -14.15
C ALA A 176 1.04 -21.45 -13.52
N ALA A 177 0.16 -22.44 -13.75
CA ALA A 177 -1.18 -22.48 -13.17
C ALA A 177 -1.15 -22.53 -11.64
N CYS A 178 -0.32 -23.40 -11.05
CA CYS A 178 -0.16 -23.51 -9.61
C CYS A 178 0.36 -22.21 -8.98
N LEU A 179 1.36 -21.58 -9.60
CA LEU A 179 1.92 -20.33 -9.11
C LEU A 179 0.94 -19.15 -9.27
N ALA A 180 0.20 -19.09 -10.37
CA ALA A 180 -0.88 -18.12 -10.57
C ALA A 180 -1.97 -18.26 -9.51
N ALA A 181 -2.41 -19.48 -9.23
CA ALA A 181 -3.40 -19.76 -8.20
C ALA A 181 -2.87 -19.40 -6.80
N LEU A 182 -1.62 -19.75 -6.50
CA LEU A 182 -0.98 -19.45 -5.22
C LEU A 182 -0.88 -17.94 -4.97
N VAL A 183 -0.33 -17.18 -5.92
CA VAL A 183 -0.18 -15.72 -5.75
C VAL A 183 -1.53 -15.01 -5.65
N SER A 184 -2.53 -15.51 -6.38
CA SER A 184 -3.91 -15.01 -6.30
C SER A 184 -4.54 -15.31 -4.94
N ALA A 185 -4.35 -16.52 -4.42
CA ALA A 185 -4.84 -16.91 -3.09
C ALA A 185 -4.19 -16.06 -1.98
N ILE A 186 -2.88 -15.82 -2.06
CA ILE A 186 -2.16 -14.91 -1.15
C ILE A 186 -2.75 -13.50 -1.24
N GLY A 187 -3.00 -13.00 -2.46
CA GLY A 187 -3.62 -11.70 -2.69
C GLY A 187 -5.00 -11.57 -2.07
N VAL A 188 -5.86 -12.57 -2.28
CA VAL A 188 -7.20 -12.62 -1.68
C VAL A 188 -7.10 -12.68 -0.15
N TYR A 189 -6.18 -13.49 0.40
CA TYR A 189 -5.95 -13.56 1.84
C TYR A 189 -5.54 -12.21 2.42
N ILE A 190 -4.54 -11.54 1.83
CA ILE A 190 -4.08 -10.20 2.26
C ILE A 190 -5.23 -9.19 2.18
N LEU A 191 -6.01 -9.22 1.09
CA LEU A 191 -7.15 -8.34 0.91
C LEU A 191 -8.25 -8.59 1.96
N LEU A 192 -8.54 -9.85 2.30
CA LEU A 192 -9.56 -10.18 3.31
C LEU A 192 -9.10 -9.83 4.73
N GLN A 193 -7.83 -10.07 5.07
CA GLN A 193 -7.30 -9.84 6.41
C GLN A 193 -6.98 -8.37 6.68
N HIS A 194 -6.43 -7.67 5.69
CA HIS A 194 -5.90 -6.32 5.86
C HIS A 194 -6.67 -5.26 5.06
N GLY A 195 -7.55 -5.66 4.13
CA GLY A 195 -8.27 -4.74 3.26
C GLY A 195 -7.33 -3.91 2.38
N ASP A 196 -6.20 -4.50 1.97
CA ASP A 196 -5.17 -3.81 1.22
C ASP A 196 -5.51 -3.77 -0.28
N LEU A 197 -6.14 -2.66 -0.67
CA LEU A 197 -6.57 -2.44 -2.04
C LEU A 197 -5.40 -2.19 -2.99
N ALA A 198 -4.26 -1.69 -2.49
CA ALA A 198 -3.08 -1.43 -3.31
C ALA A 198 -2.42 -2.76 -3.75
N TYR A 199 -2.36 -3.74 -2.84
CA TYR A 199 -1.90 -5.09 -3.15
C TYR A 199 -2.79 -5.74 -4.21
N ALA A 200 -4.11 -5.71 -4.01
CA ALA A 200 -5.09 -6.30 -4.91
C ALA A 200 -5.06 -5.65 -6.30
N ALA A 201 -4.99 -4.31 -6.37
CA ALA A 201 -4.90 -3.59 -7.64
C ALA A 201 -3.62 -3.96 -8.42
N THR A 202 -2.51 -4.16 -7.71
CA THR A 202 -1.24 -4.56 -8.33
C THR A 202 -1.30 -5.98 -8.89
N LEU A 203 -1.95 -6.92 -8.18
CA LEU A 203 -2.18 -8.25 -8.73
C LEU A 203 -3.11 -8.23 -9.93
N ILE A 204 -4.19 -7.44 -9.89
CA ILE A 204 -5.09 -7.27 -11.05
C ILE A 204 -4.31 -6.73 -12.24
N TRP A 205 -3.46 -5.72 -12.04
CA TRP A 205 -2.57 -5.18 -13.06
C TRP A 205 -1.69 -6.26 -13.68
N ALA A 206 -0.98 -7.03 -12.84
CA ALA A 206 -0.05 -8.04 -13.31
C ALA A 206 -0.76 -9.20 -14.04
N LEU A 207 -1.87 -9.71 -13.48
CA LEU A 207 -2.67 -10.77 -14.09
C LEU A 207 -3.33 -10.32 -15.40
N SER A 208 -3.72 -9.05 -15.51
CA SER A 208 -4.25 -8.48 -16.76
C SER A 208 -3.19 -8.48 -17.86
N ALA A 209 -1.94 -8.20 -17.51
CA ALA A 209 -0.84 -8.28 -18.46
C ALA A 209 -0.49 -9.73 -18.87
N VAL A 210 -0.63 -10.70 -17.96
CA VAL A 210 -0.51 -12.13 -18.29
C VAL A 210 -1.64 -12.53 -19.25
N LEU A 211 -2.88 -12.11 -18.98
CA LEU A 211 -4.04 -12.40 -19.83
C LEU A 211 -3.88 -11.87 -21.26
N ASP A 212 -3.32 -10.66 -21.40
CA ASP A 212 -3.06 -10.02 -22.69
C ASP A 212 -2.01 -10.80 -23.52
N ALA A 213 -0.91 -11.21 -22.87
CA ALA A 213 0.22 -11.87 -23.53
C ALA A 213 -0.03 -13.35 -23.88
N GLN A 214 -0.86 -14.05 -23.10
CA GLN A 214 -0.88 -15.53 -23.13
C GLN A 214 -2.05 -16.12 -23.92
N ARG A 215 -1.80 -17.31 -24.48
CA ARG A 215 -2.77 -18.09 -25.27
C ARG A 215 -3.09 -19.45 -24.64
N VAL A 216 -2.46 -19.80 -23.51
CA VAL A 216 -2.73 -21.03 -22.76
C VAL A 216 -4.05 -20.89 -22.00
N GLU A 217 -5.05 -21.69 -22.37
CA GLU A 217 -6.42 -21.55 -21.84
C GLU A 217 -6.50 -21.70 -20.32
N LEU A 218 -5.79 -22.67 -19.74
CA LEU A 218 -5.76 -22.88 -18.29
C LEU A 218 -5.27 -21.64 -17.53
N VAL A 219 -4.20 -21.00 -18.00
CA VAL A 219 -3.65 -19.81 -17.33
C VAL A 219 -4.56 -18.61 -17.53
N ARG A 220 -5.16 -18.46 -18.70
CA ARG A 220 -6.14 -17.39 -18.98
C ARG A 220 -7.36 -17.50 -18.07
N MET A 221 -7.94 -18.69 -17.93
CA MET A 221 -9.08 -18.94 -17.04
C MET A 221 -8.74 -18.61 -15.59
N LEU A 222 -7.56 -19.04 -15.11
CA LEU A 222 -7.11 -18.73 -13.74
C LEU A 222 -6.85 -17.23 -13.54
N ALA A 223 -6.26 -16.55 -14.51
CA ALA A 223 -6.04 -15.11 -14.45
C ALA A 223 -7.36 -14.34 -14.41
N VAL A 224 -8.33 -14.69 -15.26
CA VAL A 224 -9.67 -14.08 -15.26
C VAL A 224 -10.38 -14.34 -13.94
N LEU A 225 -10.38 -15.58 -13.44
CA LEU A 225 -10.98 -15.93 -12.16
C LEU A 225 -10.37 -15.10 -11.03
N ALA A 226 -9.05 -15.02 -10.97
CA ALA A 226 -8.33 -14.25 -9.97
C ALA A 226 -8.66 -12.75 -10.04
N ILE A 227 -8.67 -12.16 -11.24
CA ILE A 227 -9.04 -10.75 -11.46
C ILE A 227 -10.46 -10.49 -10.97
N VAL A 228 -11.41 -11.35 -11.32
CA VAL A 228 -12.83 -11.21 -10.90
C VAL A 228 -12.94 -11.32 -9.38
N VAL A 229 -12.34 -12.34 -8.77
CA VAL A 229 -12.40 -12.53 -7.31
C VAL A 229 -11.76 -11.35 -6.57
N LEU A 230 -10.55 -10.94 -6.97
CA LEU A 230 -9.88 -9.78 -6.37
C LEU A 230 -10.71 -8.49 -6.54
N GLY A 231 -11.32 -8.29 -7.72
CA GLY A 231 -12.18 -7.15 -8.02
C GLY A 231 -13.44 -7.12 -7.15
N LEU A 232 -14.15 -8.26 -7.03
CA LEU A 232 -15.35 -8.38 -6.21
C LEU A 232 -15.05 -8.17 -4.73
N VAL A 233 -13.99 -8.81 -4.20
CA VAL A 233 -13.60 -8.65 -2.79
C VAL A 233 -13.14 -7.21 -2.53
N SER A 234 -12.46 -6.56 -3.49
CA SER A 234 -12.07 -5.15 -3.39
C SER A 234 -13.30 -4.24 -3.33
N GLY A 235 -14.26 -4.45 -4.24
CA GLY A 235 -15.52 -3.71 -4.26
C GLY A 235 -16.33 -3.87 -2.97
N LEU A 236 -16.42 -5.10 -2.46
CA LEU A 236 -17.07 -5.39 -1.17
C LEU A 236 -16.36 -4.70 0.00
N THR A 237 -15.03 -4.69 0.00
CA THR A 237 -14.21 -4.03 1.05
C THR A 237 -14.44 -2.52 1.04
N VAL A 238 -14.44 -1.90 -0.14
CA VAL A 238 -14.73 -0.46 -0.32
C VAL A 238 -16.16 -0.16 0.14
N TYR A 239 -17.14 -0.95 -0.29
CA TYR A 239 -18.53 -0.79 0.11
C TYR A 239 -18.73 -0.88 1.62
N ARG A 240 -18.13 -1.89 2.28
CA ARG A 240 -18.18 -2.04 3.74
C ARG A 240 -17.57 -0.84 4.45
N ARG A 241 -16.41 -0.36 4.01
CA ARG A 241 -15.75 0.83 4.57
C ARG A 241 -16.59 2.09 4.39
N TRP A 242 -17.18 2.27 3.22
CA TRP A 242 -18.07 3.40 2.93
C TRP A 242 -19.33 3.38 3.80
N LYS A 243 -19.99 2.22 3.91
CA LYS A 243 -21.20 2.06 4.72
C LYS A 243 -20.95 2.35 6.21
N LEU A 244 -19.87 1.81 6.77
CA LEU A 244 -19.49 2.06 8.16
C LEU A 244 -19.18 3.53 8.41
N ARG A 245 -18.47 4.19 7.48
CA ARG A 245 -18.17 5.62 7.59
C ARG A 245 -19.43 6.48 7.53
N ARG A 246 -20.41 6.12 6.68
CA ARG A 246 -21.72 6.78 6.66
C ARG A 246 -22.45 6.66 7.99
N GLN A 247 -22.53 5.44 8.55
CA GLN A 247 -23.17 5.20 9.84
C GLN A 247 -22.51 5.98 10.98
N GLN A 248 -21.18 6.09 10.98
CA GLN A 248 -20.45 6.90 11.96
C GLN A 248 -20.77 8.39 11.84
N LEU A 249 -20.78 8.94 10.61
CA LEU A 249 -21.11 10.35 10.38
C LEU A 249 -22.55 10.68 10.80
N GLU A 250 -23.49 9.78 10.50
CA GLU A 250 -24.88 9.90 10.93
C GLU A 250 -24.98 9.90 12.47
N ALA A 251 -24.34 8.94 13.16
CA ALA A 251 -24.34 8.88 14.62
C ALA A 251 -23.73 10.13 15.28
N THR A 252 -22.57 10.60 14.81
CA THR A 252 -21.93 11.82 15.34
C THR A 252 -22.78 13.07 15.10
N SER A 253 -23.51 13.13 13.98
CA SER A 253 -24.42 14.26 13.71
C SER A 253 -25.61 14.30 14.67
N VAL A 254 -26.16 13.13 15.04
CA VAL A 254 -27.25 13.03 16.01
C VAL A 254 -26.77 13.39 17.41
N GLU A 255 -25.59 12.91 17.82
CA GLU A 255 -24.98 13.26 19.11
C GLU A 255 -24.68 14.76 19.22
N ALA A 256 -24.17 15.38 18.14
CA ALA A 256 -23.92 16.82 18.12
C ALA A 256 -25.23 17.63 18.23
N ALA A 257 -26.30 17.18 17.54
CA ALA A 257 -27.61 17.82 17.61
C ALA A 257 -28.26 17.69 19.00
N SER A 258 -28.16 16.52 19.65
CA SER A 258 -28.71 16.32 20.99
C SER A 258 -27.96 17.13 22.05
N ALA A 259 -26.62 17.22 21.95
CA ALA A 259 -25.80 18.06 22.83
C ALA A 259 -26.14 19.56 22.68
N ALA A 260 -26.32 20.04 21.44
CA ALA A 260 -26.74 21.42 21.18
C ALA A 260 -28.13 21.72 21.76
N LEU A 261 -29.08 20.79 21.63
CA LEU A 261 -30.42 20.92 22.21
C LEU A 261 -30.36 20.95 23.75
N GLN A 262 -29.61 20.06 24.38
CA GLN A 262 -29.41 20.07 25.83
C GLN A 262 -28.79 21.38 26.31
N GLN A 263 -27.78 21.89 25.60
CA GLN A 263 -27.17 23.18 25.93
C GLN A 263 -28.15 24.35 25.81
N SER A 264 -29.04 24.32 24.81
CA SER A 264 -30.10 25.33 24.66
C SER A 264 -31.15 25.27 25.78
N LEU A 265 -31.50 24.06 26.26
CA LEU A 265 -32.46 23.87 27.35
C LEU A 265 -31.87 24.24 28.73
N LEU A 266 -30.55 24.07 28.91
CA LEU A 266 -29.83 24.38 30.15
C LEU A 266 -29.36 25.84 30.25
N ALA A 267 -29.66 26.69 29.25
CA ALA A 267 -29.33 28.12 29.27
C ALA A 267 -30.62 28.98 29.27
N PRO A 268 -31.36 29.09 30.38
CA PRO A 268 -32.67 29.77 30.37
C PRO A 268 -32.60 31.30 30.38
N GLU A 269 -31.44 31.95 30.64
CA GLU A 269 -31.45 33.35 31.12
C GLU A 269 -30.71 34.41 30.29
N ALA A 270 -30.15 34.11 29.11
CA ALA A 270 -29.48 35.16 28.32
C ALA A 270 -30.43 36.04 27.47
N ALA A 271 -31.69 35.64 27.27
CA ALA A 271 -32.63 36.35 26.40
C ALA A 271 -33.65 37.24 27.14
N ALA A 272 -33.79 37.11 28.47
CA ALA A 272 -34.81 37.83 29.24
C ALA A 272 -34.32 39.15 29.89
N GLY A 273 -33.01 39.45 29.84
CA GLY A 273 -32.42 40.61 30.54
C GLY A 273 -32.31 41.92 29.75
N ALA A 274 -32.71 41.96 28.47
CA ALA A 274 -32.49 43.12 27.59
C ALA A 274 -33.73 44.04 27.41
N VAL A 275 -34.67 44.04 28.36
CA VAL A 275 -35.78 45.01 28.39
C VAL A 275 -35.79 45.67 29.77
N GLY A 276 -34.85 46.61 29.97
CA GLY A 276 -34.69 47.31 31.24
C GLY A 276 -34.11 48.71 31.06
N VAL A 277 -34.99 49.70 31.17
CA VAL A 277 -34.75 51.08 31.67
C VAL A 277 -34.03 52.05 30.71
N GLY A 278 -34.83 52.86 30.00
CA GLY A 278 -34.36 54.11 29.40
C GLY A 278 -34.20 55.21 30.47
N PRO A 279 -33.12 56.01 30.47
CA PRO A 279 -32.95 57.07 31.45
C PRO A 279 -33.70 58.35 31.03
N SER A 280 -34.55 58.81 31.94
CA SER A 280 -35.09 60.17 32.03
C SER A 280 -34.03 61.17 32.52
N GLY A 281 -34.01 62.40 31.97
CA GLY A 281 -33.31 63.57 32.54
C GLY A 281 -32.38 64.27 31.54
N VAL A 282 -32.85 65.26 30.76
CA VAL A 282 -32.82 66.73 31.05
C VAL A 282 -31.39 67.30 31.19
N ALA A 283 -31.00 68.12 30.21
CA ALA A 283 -30.03 69.20 30.40
C ALA A 283 -30.38 70.37 29.47
N THR A 284 -30.99 71.41 30.04
CA THR A 284 -31.07 72.77 29.51
C THR A 284 -30.16 73.66 30.37
N SER A 285 -29.05 74.12 29.79
CA SER A 285 -28.39 75.42 29.99
C SER A 285 -27.01 75.37 29.36
#